data_AF-A0A3C1K8H6-F1
#
_entry.id   AF-A0A3C1K8H6-F1
#
_cell.length_a   1.000
_cell.length_b   1.000
_cell.length_c   1.000
_cell.angle_alpha   90.00
_cell.angle_beta   90.00
_cell.angle_gamma   90.00
#
_symmetry.space_group_name_H-M   'P 1'
#
loop_
_entity.id
_entity.type
_entity.pdbx_description
1 polymer ?
#
loop_
_entity_poly.entity_id
_entity_poly.type
_entity_poly.pdbx_seq_one_letter_code
_entity_poly.pdbx_strand_id
1 'polypeptide(L)'
;MDTRPTTEANPIARSAIRKVAVRLVPFVALMFFINYLDRTAIGFAAPNGMNTDLALSAAQFGFASGVFFIGYIILEVPSNLALHRFGARRWLARIMVSWGIVALLFTWVQNFEQLVALRFLLGVAEAGFFPV
;
A
#
# COMPACT_ATOMS: atom_id res chain seq x y z
N MET A 1 37.78 13.19 23.18
CA MET A 1 36.82 12.13 23.54
C MET A 1 35.48 12.83 23.72
N ASP A 2 34.66 12.83 22.67
CA ASP A 2 33.42 13.63 22.56
C ASP A 2 32.29 12.95 23.37
N THR A 3 32.10 13.37 24.61
CA THR A 3 30.98 12.94 25.46
C THR A 3 29.74 13.75 25.10
N ARG A 4 29.07 13.39 24.00
CA ARG A 4 27.72 13.89 23.76
C ARG A 4 26.82 13.38 24.89
N PRO A 5 26.08 14.24 25.59
CA PRO A 5 25.14 13.77 26.59
C PRO A 5 24.12 12.91 25.87
N THR A 6 24.04 11.63 26.24
CA THR A 6 22.94 10.76 25.87
C THR A 6 21.68 11.48 26.33
N THR A 7 20.92 12.03 25.38
CA THR A 7 19.61 12.64 25.62
C THR A 7 18.84 11.72 26.55
N GLU A 8 18.73 12.07 27.85
CA GLU A 8 17.79 11.40 28.72
C GLU A 8 16.44 11.53 28.05
N ALA A 9 15.90 10.41 27.57
CA ALA A 9 14.65 10.40 26.83
C ALA A 9 13.58 10.99 27.73
N ASN A 10 13.21 12.25 27.47
CA ASN A 10 12.26 13.02 28.26
C ASN A 10 11.06 12.12 28.61
N PRO A 11 10.73 11.89 29.89
CA PRO A 11 9.69 10.94 30.30
C PRO A 11 8.33 11.27 29.66
N ILE A 12 8.08 12.55 29.37
CA ILE A 12 6.90 13.02 28.63
C ILE A 12 6.94 12.54 27.18
N ALA A 13 8.08 12.65 26.50
CA ALA A 13 8.25 12.16 25.13
C ALA A 13 8.08 10.63 25.06
N ARG A 14 8.63 9.89 26.03
CA ARG A 14 8.49 8.42 26.10
C ARG A 14 7.03 7.99 26.32
N SER A 15 6.31 8.70 27.19
CA SER A 15 4.88 8.47 27.43
C SER A 15 4.03 8.81 26.20
N ALA A 16 4.31 9.93 25.53
CA ALA A 16 3.65 10.32 24.29
C ALA A 16 3.87 9.30 23.16
N ILE A 17 5.11 8.85 22.95
CA ILE A 17 5.46 7.81 21.97
C ILE A 17 4.73 6.51 22.31
N ARG A 18 4.73 6.06 23.57
CA ARG A 18 4.01 4.84 23.97
C ARG A 18 2.51 4.93 23.69
N LYS A 19 1.89 6.06 24.02
CA LYS A 19 0.46 6.29 23.80
C LYS A 19 0.10 6.31 22.31
N VAL A 20 0.97 6.90 21.49
CA VAL A 20 0.84 6.90 20.02
C VAL A 20 1.06 5.49 19.47
N ALA A 21 2.10 4.79 19.92
CA ALA A 21 2.43 3.44 19.46
C ALA A 21 1.31 2.45 19.77
N VAL A 22 0.75 2.43 20.99
CA VAL A 22 -0.34 1.50 21.35
C VAL A 22 -1.59 1.71 20.50
N ARG A 23 -1.80 2.92 19.95
CA ARG A 23 -2.95 3.21 19.07
C ARG A 23 -2.63 3.02 17.58
N LEU A 24 -1.42 3.35 17.14
CA LEU A 24 -1.00 3.23 15.74
C LEU A 24 -0.55 1.83 15.37
N VAL A 25 0.22 1.15 16.22
CA VAL A 25 0.79 -0.18 15.92
C VAL A 25 -0.28 -1.20 15.55
N PRO A 26 -1.38 -1.43 16.30
CA PRO A 26 -2.38 -2.41 15.90
C PRO A 26 -3.09 -2.01 14.59
N PHE A 27 -3.28 -0.71 14.35
CA PHE A 27 -3.87 -0.22 13.12
C PHE A 27 -2.94 -0.47 11.92
N VAL A 28 -1.65 -0.13 12.05
CA VAL A 28 -0.64 -0.38 11.02
C VAL A 28 -0.49 -1.89 10.77
N ALA A 29 -0.46 -2.73 11.82
CA ALA A 29 -0.38 -4.17 11.67
C ALA A 29 -1.58 -4.74 10.87
N LEU A 30 -2.80 -4.29 11.19
CA LEU A 30 -3.98 -4.66 10.41
C LEU A 30 -3.89 -4.17 8.96
N MET A 31 -3.41 -2.96 8.72
CA MET A 31 -3.23 -2.44 7.36
C MET A 31 -2.22 -3.27 6.57
N PHE A 32 -1.10 -3.64 7.19
CA PHE A 32 -0.10 -4.52 6.57
C PHE A 32 -0.70 -5.87 6.20
N PHE A 33 -1.56 -6.42 7.06
CA PHE A 33 -2.27 -7.65 6.76
C PHE A 33 -3.20 -7.50 5.56
N ILE A 34 -4.02 -6.44 5.52
CA ILE A 34 -4.93 -6.18 4.39
C ILE A 34 -4.14 -5.92 3.10
N ASN A 35 -3.02 -5.19 3.18
CA ASN A 35 -2.15 -4.92 2.03
C ASN A 35 -1.59 -6.22 1.44
N TYR A 36 -1.19 -7.15 2.30
CA TYR A 36 -0.73 -8.46 1.86
C TYR A 36 -1.86 -9.28 1.22
N LEU A 37 -3.07 -9.24 1.77
CA LEU A 37 -4.24 -9.90 1.18
C LEU A 37 -4.55 -9.35 -0.21
N ASP A 38 -4.53 -8.04 -0.38
CA ASP A 38 -4.84 -7.38 -1.66
C ASP A 38 -3.83 -7.77 -2.75
N ARG A 39 -2.53 -7.78 -2.41
CA ARG A 39 -1.46 -8.22 -3.33
C ARG A 39 -1.58 -9.69 -3.74
N THR A 40 -2.05 -10.54 -2.84
CA THR A 40 -2.22 -11.98 -3.11
C THR A 40 -3.58 -12.33 -3.69
N ALA A 41 -4.56 -11.42 -3.63
CA ALA A 41 -5.93 -11.64 -4.07
C ALA A 41 -6.02 -12.13 -5.52
N ILE A 42 -5.20 -11.60 -6.43
CA ILE A 42 -5.20 -12.09 -7.83
C ILE A 42 -4.73 -13.53 -7.95
N GLY A 43 -3.74 -13.92 -7.15
CA GLY A 43 -3.22 -15.29 -7.14
C GLY A 43 -4.29 -16.30 -6.72
N PHE A 44 -5.21 -15.88 -5.84
CA PHE A 44 -6.37 -16.67 -5.45
C PHE A 44 -7.53 -16.54 -6.45
N ALA A 45 -7.78 -15.36 -7.02
CA ALA A 45 -8.91 -15.14 -7.93
C ALA A 45 -8.72 -15.83 -9.29
N ALA A 46 -7.50 -15.85 -9.83
CA ALA A 46 -7.18 -16.47 -11.12
C ALA A 46 -7.66 -17.93 -11.25
N PRO A 47 -7.27 -18.86 -10.36
CA PRO A 47 -7.72 -20.25 -10.43
C PRO A 47 -9.19 -20.43 -10.04
N ASN A 48 -9.80 -19.46 -9.33
CA ASN A 48 -11.17 -19.53 -8.80
C ASN A 48 -12.22 -18.87 -9.72
N GLY A 49 -11.98 -18.84 -11.03
CA GLY A 49 -12.97 -18.39 -12.04
C GLY A 49 -12.57 -17.13 -12.80
N MET A 50 -11.73 -16.26 -12.22
CA MET A 50 -11.35 -14.99 -12.87
C MET A 50 -10.69 -15.19 -14.23
N ASN A 51 -9.81 -16.18 -14.39
CA ASN A 51 -9.17 -16.44 -15.69
C ASN A 51 -10.17 -16.87 -16.77
N THR A 52 -11.19 -17.62 -16.39
CA THR A 52 -12.23 -18.10 -17.30
C THR A 52 -13.20 -16.97 -17.65
N ASP A 53 -13.65 -16.21 -16.66
CA ASP A 53 -14.62 -15.12 -16.81
C ASP A 53 -14.07 -13.95 -17.64
N LEU A 54 -12.76 -13.69 -17.51
CA LEU A 54 -12.06 -12.62 -18.23
C LEU A 54 -11.32 -13.13 -19.49
N ALA A 55 -11.43 -14.42 -19.79
CA ALA A 55 -10.72 -15.09 -20.89
C ALA A 55 -9.21 -14.77 -20.92
N LEU A 56 -8.56 -14.81 -19.76
CA LEU A 56 -7.15 -14.43 -19.60
C LEU A 56 -6.21 -15.53 -20.09
N SER A 57 -5.31 -15.17 -20.98
CA SER A 57 -4.11 -15.97 -21.28
C SER A 57 -3.08 -15.90 -20.15
N ALA A 58 -2.17 -16.88 -20.08
CA ALA A 58 -1.07 -16.88 -19.11
C ALA A 58 -0.20 -15.61 -19.21
N ALA A 59 0.04 -15.12 -20.44
CA ALA A 59 0.79 -13.89 -20.67
C ALA A 59 0.06 -12.65 -20.14
N GLN A 60 -1.26 -12.55 -20.34
CA GLN A 60 -2.08 -11.46 -19.81
C GLN A 60 -2.14 -11.48 -18.29
N PHE A 61 -2.31 -12.65 -17.67
CA PHE A 61 -2.26 -12.78 -16.22
C PHE A 61 -0.91 -12.33 -15.65
N GLY A 62 0.19 -12.76 -16.28
CA GLY A 62 1.55 -12.31 -15.92
C GLY A 62 1.70 -10.79 -16.04
N PHE A 63 1.20 -10.20 -17.12
CA PHE A 63 1.23 -8.75 -17.33
C PHE A 63 0.42 -7.99 -16.28
N ALA A 64 -0.82 -8.42 -16.00
CA ALA A 64 -1.67 -7.80 -14.97
C ALA A 64 -1.06 -7.92 -13.56
N SER A 65 -0.27 -8.96 -13.30
CA SER A 65 0.48 -9.12 -12.05
C SER A 65 1.69 -8.19 -12.01
N GLY A 66 2.39 -8.00 -13.12
CA GLY A 66 3.58 -7.16 -13.22
C GLY A 66 3.31 -5.65 -13.27
N VAL A 67 2.23 -5.21 -13.90
CA VAL A 67 1.92 -3.78 -14.13
C VAL A 67 1.76 -2.99 -12.82
N PHE A 68 1.35 -3.66 -11.75
CA PHE A 68 1.30 -3.10 -10.39
C PHE A 68 2.66 -2.50 -9.97
N PHE A 69 3.76 -3.21 -10.22
CA PHE A 69 5.10 -2.77 -9.84
C PHE A 69 5.54 -1.53 -10.60
N ILE A 70 5.10 -1.38 -11.85
CA ILE A 70 5.39 -0.20 -12.67
C ILE A 70 4.78 1.05 -12.03
N GLY A 71 3.48 0.99 -11.69
CA GLY A 71 2.80 2.09 -11.01
C GLY A 71 3.41 2.42 -9.65
N TYR A 72 3.78 1.38 -8.90
CA TYR A 72 4.42 1.53 -7.59
C TYR A 72 5.77 2.23 -7.68
N ILE A 73 6.69 1.76 -8.53
CA ILE A 73 8.05 2.30 -8.64
C ILE A 73 8.05 3.77 -9.10
N ILE A 74 7.18 4.13 -10.05
CA ILE A 74 7.10 5.50 -10.59
C ILE A 74 6.75 6.51 -9.48
N LEU A 75 5.86 6.14 -8.57
CA LEU A 75 5.36 7.03 -7.51
C LEU A 75 5.98 6.81 -6.14
N GLU A 76 6.77 5.76 -5.94
CA GLU A 76 7.44 5.48 -4.68
C GLU A 76 8.32 6.66 -4.23
N VAL A 77 9.19 7.15 -5.13
CA VAL A 77 10.10 8.26 -4.83
C VAL A 77 9.35 9.59 -4.60
N PRO A 78 8.44 10.03 -5.48
CA PRO A 78 7.61 11.22 -5.23
C PRO A 78 6.77 11.13 -3.96
N SER A 79 6.21 9.96 -3.66
CA SER A 79 5.33 9.75 -2.52
C SER A 79 6.09 9.82 -1.20
N ASN A 80 7.31 9.26 -1.13
CA ASN A 80 8.14 9.37 0.07
C ASN A 80 8.55 10.82 0.35
N LEU A 81 8.91 11.59 -0.69
CA LEU A 81 9.19 13.02 -0.53
C LEU A 81 7.98 13.80 -0.01
N ALA A 82 6.79 13.47 -0.50
CA ALA A 82 5.56 14.08 -0.04
C ALA A 82 5.19 13.66 1.39
N LEU A 83 5.47 12.42 1.80
CA LEU A 83 5.34 11.97 3.19
C LEU A 83 6.18 12.83 4.13
N HIS A 84 7.43 13.14 3.77
CA HIS A 84 8.28 14.04 4.54
C HIS A 84 7.71 15.47 4.62
N ARG A 85 7.07 15.95 3.55
CA ARG A 85 6.52 17.32 3.48
C ARG A 85 5.19 17.49 4.20
N PHE A 86 4.27 16.53 4.08
CA PHE A 86 2.89 16.63 4.60
C PHE A 86 2.70 15.92 5.96
N GLY A 87 3.67 15.12 6.37
CA GLY A 87 3.66 14.32 7.59
C GLY A 87 2.92 12.99 7.44
N ALA A 88 3.48 11.95 8.07
CA ALA A 88 3.02 10.57 7.94
C ALA A 88 1.52 10.39 8.18
N ARG A 89 0.94 11.06 9.20
CA ARG A 89 -0.48 10.88 9.54
C ARG A 89 -1.44 11.22 8.40
N ARG A 90 -1.28 12.39 7.77
CA ARG A 90 -2.18 12.86 6.72
C ARG A 90 -1.94 12.12 5.41
N TRP A 91 -0.68 11.80 5.13
CA TRP A 91 -0.30 11.09 3.92
C TRP A 91 -0.80 9.64 3.92
N LEU A 92 -0.56 8.90 5.01
CA LEU A 92 -1.05 7.53 5.15
C LEU A 92 -2.59 7.47 5.09
N ALA A 93 -3.29 8.43 5.70
CA ALA A 93 -4.74 8.48 5.60
C ALA A 93 -5.23 8.68 4.16
N ARG A 94 -4.56 9.52 3.36
CA ARG A 94 -4.90 9.69 1.94
C ARG A 94 -4.65 8.42 1.14
N ILE A 95 -3.48 7.78 1.32
CA ILE A 95 -3.14 6.50 0.68
C ILE A 95 -4.23 5.47 0.96
N MET A 96 -4.69 5.36 2.21
CA MET A 96 -5.74 4.43 2.59
C MET A 96 -7.07 4.68 1.88
N VAL A 97 -7.47 5.94 1.74
CA VAL A 97 -8.70 6.30 1.05
C VAL A 97 -8.58 5.98 -0.44
N SER A 98 -7.49 6.39 -1.10
CA SER A 98 -7.29 6.09 -2.52
C SER A 98 -7.19 4.59 -2.78
N TRP A 99 -6.44 3.86 -1.95
CA TRP A 99 -6.27 2.42 -2.05
C TRP A 99 -7.60 1.70 -1.85
N GLY A 100 -8.37 2.05 -0.80
CA GLY A 100 -9.68 1.47 -0.54
C GLY A 100 -10.70 1.72 -1.68
N ILE A 101 -10.66 2.90 -2.29
CA ILE A 101 -11.50 3.19 -3.47
C ILE A 101 -11.12 2.27 -4.63
N VAL A 102 -9.83 2.14 -4.96
CA VAL A 102 -9.38 1.25 -6.04
C VAL A 102 -9.75 -0.21 -5.74
N ALA A 103 -9.57 -0.67 -4.51
CA ALA A 103 -9.94 -2.02 -4.08
C ALA A 103 -11.44 -2.30 -4.29
N LEU A 104 -12.33 -1.34 -3.99
CA LEU A 104 -13.75 -1.47 -4.27
C LEU A 104 -14.03 -1.56 -5.78
N LEU A 105 -13.33 -0.77 -6.60
CA LEU A 105 -13.52 -0.78 -8.05
C LEU A 105 -13.22 -2.14 -8.69
N PHE A 106 -12.37 -2.99 -8.08
CA PHE A 106 -12.10 -4.34 -8.58
C PHE A 106 -13.36 -5.23 -8.65
N THR A 107 -14.40 -4.93 -7.86
CA THR A 107 -15.66 -5.71 -7.88
C THR A 107 -16.46 -5.58 -9.18
N TRP A 108 -16.17 -4.56 -10.01
CA TRP A 108 -16.84 -4.30 -11.29
C TRP A 108 -15.98 -4.63 -12.51
N VAL A 109 -14.87 -5.35 -12.34
CA VAL A 109 -13.99 -5.73 -13.47
C VAL A 109 -14.66 -6.81 -14.33
N GLN A 110 -14.73 -6.56 -15.64
CA GLN A 110 -15.36 -7.44 -16.62
C GLN A 110 -14.45 -7.80 -17.79
N ASN A 111 -13.32 -7.10 -17.97
CA ASN A 111 -12.36 -7.39 -19.04
C ASN A 111 -10.91 -7.19 -18.58
N PHE A 112 -9.97 -7.69 -19.38
CA PHE A 112 -8.53 -7.61 -19.13
C PHE A 112 -8.04 -6.16 -19.00
N GLU A 113 -8.54 -5.24 -19.82
CA GLU A 113 -8.09 -3.84 -19.79
C GLU A 113 -8.45 -3.15 -18.48
N GLN A 114 -9.66 -3.36 -17.98
CA GLN A 114 -10.09 -2.88 -16.66
C GLN A 114 -9.23 -3.48 -15.54
N LEU A 115 -8.92 -4.77 -15.61
CA LEU A 115 -8.04 -5.43 -14.64
C LEU A 115 -6.65 -4.78 -14.61
N VAL A 116 -6.05 -4.54 -15.77
CA VAL A 116 -4.73 -3.91 -15.92
C VAL A 116 -4.77 -2.47 -15.42
N ALA A 117 -5.78 -1.69 -15.81
CA ALA A 117 -5.92 -0.30 -15.39
C ALA A 117 -6.05 -0.18 -13.86
N LEU A 118 -6.92 -0.98 -13.25
CA LEU A 118 -7.08 -0.97 -11.79
C LEU A 118 -5.82 -1.47 -11.09
N ARG A 119 -5.09 -2.43 -11.65
CA ARG A 119 -3.80 -2.88 -11.09
C ARG A 119 -2.73 -1.80 -11.10
N PHE A 120 -2.67 -1.05 -12.19
CA PHE A 120 -1.77 0.08 -12.29
C PHE A 120 -2.14 1.17 -11.27
N LEU A 121 -3.43 1.52 -11.18
CA LEU A 121 -3.94 2.49 -10.20
C LEU A 121 -3.73 2.03 -8.75
N LEU A 122 -3.81 0.72 -8.50
CA LEU A 122 -3.54 0.13 -7.20
C LEU A 122 -2.07 0.32 -6.82
N GLY A 123 -1.14 0.05 -7.74
CA GLY A 123 0.30 0.31 -7.53
C GLY A 123 0.58 1.78 -7.26
N VAL A 124 -0.06 2.68 -8.02
CA VAL A 124 -0.01 4.14 -7.82
C VAL A 124 -0.55 4.55 -6.45
N ALA A 125 -1.66 3.96 -6.01
CA ALA A 125 -2.30 4.29 -4.74
C ALA A 125 -1.51 3.74 -3.53
N GLU A 126 -0.89 2.57 -3.65
CA GLU A 126 -0.04 1.98 -2.62
C GLU A 126 1.35 2.63 -2.51
N ALA A 127 1.77 3.38 -3.53
CA ALA A 127 3.07 4.03 -3.55
C ALA A 127 3.22 5.00 -2.36
N GLY A 128 4.15 4.69 -1.46
CA GLY A 128 4.42 5.44 -0.22
C GLY A 128 3.63 4.99 1.01
N PHE A 129 2.95 3.83 0.95
CA PHE A 129 2.48 3.15 2.16
C PHE A 129 3.65 2.76 3.07
N PHE A 130 4.76 2.33 2.45
CA PHE A 130 6.02 2.06 3.11
C PHE A 130 6.93 3.30 3.02
N PRO A 131 7.19 4.02 4.12
CA PRO A 131 8.28 4.98 4.15
C PRO A 131 9.60 4.20 4.06
N VAL A 132 10.37 4.47 3.01
CA VAL A 132 11.76 4.02 2.85
C VAL A 132 12.74 5.01 3.47
#